data_AF-A0A0M3J7V0-F1
#
_entry.id   AF-A0A0M3J7V0-F1
#
_cell.length_a   1.000
_cell.length_b   1.000
_cell.length_c   1.000
_cell.angle_alpha   90.00
_cell.angle_beta   90.00
_cell.angle_gamma   90.00
#
_symmetry.space_group_name_H-M   'P 1'
#
loop_
_entity.id
_entity.type
_entity.pdbx_description
1 polymer ?
#
loop_
_entity_poly.entity_id
_entity_poly.type
_entity_poly.pdbx_seq_one_letter_code
_entity_poly.pdbx_strand_id
1 'polypeptide(L)'
;LDAVSEVHAYSIKHPECFKSIHPNKFIDNLVQAHDERSSPLVLLKDLKVRYKEKLGNTIDEIIKNIDEIFNKNTINELNAKFGMQPTLAHCELWTQNLIWKEHDKKRELAAIIDWECVHEGNPSEDIAFMIASSLSADDRHQHADTILKHYYDHLTELLQQQPPFTLQQV
;
A
#
# COMPACT_ATOMS: atom_id res chain seq x y z
N LEU A 1 -7.50 6.75 -8.54
CA LEU A 1 -8.13 6.37 -7.25
C LEU A 1 -9.37 5.55 -7.50
N ASP A 2 -10.31 6.00 -8.34
CA ASP A 2 -11.52 5.22 -8.70
C ASP A 2 -11.21 3.78 -9.11
N ALA A 3 -10.30 3.56 -10.07
CA ALA A 3 -9.88 2.21 -10.46
C ALA A 3 -9.24 1.40 -9.31
N VAL A 4 -8.59 2.07 -8.35
CA VAL A 4 -8.02 1.41 -7.16
C VAL A 4 -9.15 0.98 -6.22
N SER A 5 -10.13 1.87 -5.99
CA SER A 5 -11.36 1.56 -5.26
C SER A 5 -12.12 0.41 -5.92
N GLU A 6 -12.15 0.32 -7.26
CA GLU A 6 -12.75 -0.79 -8.01
C GLU A 6 -12.03 -2.12 -7.75
N VAL A 7 -10.69 -2.15 -7.80
CA VAL A 7 -9.88 -3.34 -7.49
C VAL A 7 -10.11 -3.79 -6.05
N HIS A 8 -10.05 -2.85 -5.09
CA HIS A 8 -10.28 -3.17 -3.68
C HIS A 8 -11.72 -3.65 -3.44
N ALA A 9 -12.73 -2.97 -4.00
CA ALA A 9 -14.13 -3.39 -3.92
C ALA A 9 -14.35 -4.79 -4.50
N TYR A 10 -13.71 -5.09 -5.64
CA TYR A 10 -13.75 -6.42 -6.24
C TYR A 10 -13.21 -7.46 -5.27
N SER A 11 -12.01 -7.27 -4.71
CA SER A 11 -11.40 -8.23 -3.78
C SER A 11 -12.21 -8.44 -2.49
N ILE A 12 -12.85 -7.39 -1.97
CA ILE A 12 -13.75 -7.47 -0.81
C ILE A 12 -14.99 -8.32 -1.11
N LYS A 13 -15.57 -8.14 -2.31
CA LYS A 13 -16.76 -8.88 -2.76
C LYS A 13 -16.44 -10.32 -3.22
N HIS A 14 -15.21 -10.55 -3.65
CA HIS A 14 -14.75 -11.78 -4.28
C HIS A 14 -13.51 -12.34 -3.58
N PRO A 15 -13.57 -12.71 -2.28
CA PRO A 15 -12.41 -13.21 -1.53
C PRO A 15 -11.82 -14.50 -2.13
N GLU A 16 -12.54 -15.21 -3.00
CA GLU A 16 -11.98 -16.31 -3.78
C GLU A 16 -10.83 -15.90 -4.70
N CYS A 17 -10.70 -14.62 -5.06
CA CYS A 17 -9.63 -14.13 -5.93
C CYS A 17 -8.24 -14.36 -5.32
N PHE A 18 -8.12 -14.37 -3.99
CA PHE A 18 -6.86 -14.61 -3.29
C PHE A 18 -6.29 -16.02 -3.57
N LYS A 19 -7.14 -16.99 -3.94
CA LYS A 19 -6.69 -18.35 -4.32
C LYS A 19 -5.88 -18.37 -5.62
N SER A 20 -6.10 -17.39 -6.49
CA SER A 20 -5.43 -17.27 -7.80
C SER A 20 -4.12 -16.49 -7.71
N ILE A 21 -3.89 -15.79 -6.60
CA ILE A 21 -2.63 -15.13 -6.31
C ILE A 21 -1.72 -16.16 -5.70
N HIS A 22 -0.48 -16.29 -6.18
CA HIS A 22 0.48 -17.15 -5.52
C HIS A 22 0.73 -16.57 -4.12
N PRO A 23 0.29 -17.23 -3.04
CA PRO A 23 0.38 -16.63 -1.72
C PRO A 23 1.86 -16.35 -1.42
N ASN A 24 2.11 -15.14 -0.97
CA ASN A 24 3.33 -14.76 -0.26
C ASN A 24 4.64 -14.76 -1.05
N LYS A 25 4.67 -14.81 -2.39
CA LYS A 25 5.95 -14.69 -3.11
C LYS A 25 6.66 -13.37 -2.78
N PHE A 26 5.91 -12.27 -2.79
CA PHE A 26 6.43 -10.95 -2.41
C PHE A 26 6.87 -10.90 -0.94
N ILE A 27 6.00 -11.33 -0.03
CA ILE A 27 6.30 -11.36 1.42
C ILE A 27 7.50 -12.25 1.73
N ASP A 28 7.61 -13.42 1.09
CA ASP A 28 8.72 -14.35 1.26
C ASP A 28 10.03 -13.73 0.79
N ASN A 29 10.01 -13.04 -0.36
CA ASN A 29 11.18 -12.29 -0.84
C ASN A 29 11.57 -11.16 0.11
N LEU A 30 10.58 -10.44 0.65
CA LEU A 30 10.79 -9.34 1.59
C LEU A 30 11.44 -9.82 2.89
N VAL A 31 10.91 -10.90 3.46
CA VAL A 31 11.43 -11.55 4.68
C VAL A 31 12.83 -12.11 4.43
N GLN A 32 13.04 -12.80 3.29
CA GLN A 32 14.36 -13.32 2.93
C GLN A 32 15.41 -12.22 2.81
N ALA A 33 15.08 -11.10 2.15
CA ALA A 33 16.00 -9.96 2.02
C ALA A 33 16.35 -9.32 3.38
N HIS A 34 15.42 -9.36 4.34
CA HIS A 34 15.68 -8.96 5.72
C HIS A 34 16.60 -9.95 6.45
N ASP A 35 16.32 -11.25 6.36
CA ASP A 35 17.11 -12.32 7.00
C ASP A 35 18.58 -12.32 6.53
N GLU A 36 18.81 -12.04 5.24
CA GLU A 36 20.14 -11.87 4.66
C GLU A 36 20.84 -10.56 5.08
N ARG A 37 20.14 -9.69 5.83
CA ARG A 37 20.56 -8.35 6.25
C ARG A 37 21.00 -7.45 5.08
N SER A 38 20.50 -7.74 3.89
CA SER A 38 21.08 -7.23 2.64
C SER A 38 20.46 -5.92 2.16
N SER A 39 19.24 -5.56 2.59
CA SER A 39 18.56 -4.36 2.07
C SER A 39 17.93 -3.42 3.13
N PRO A 40 16.96 -3.83 3.98
CA PRO A 40 16.18 -2.86 4.74
C PRO A 40 16.98 -2.15 5.85
N LEU A 41 17.77 -2.91 6.60
CA LEU A 41 18.56 -2.37 7.72
C LEU A 41 19.67 -1.43 7.26
N VAL A 42 20.31 -1.74 6.12
CA VAL A 42 21.36 -0.89 5.54
C VAL A 42 20.77 0.44 5.10
N LEU A 43 19.64 0.40 4.37
CA LEU A 43 18.93 1.60 3.94
C LEU A 43 18.49 2.47 5.14
N LEU A 44 17.93 1.87 6.19
CA LEU A 44 17.50 2.61 7.38
C LEU A 44 18.68 3.28 8.09
N LYS A 45 19.83 2.59 8.21
CA LYS A 45 21.05 3.18 8.80
C LYS A 45 21.55 4.37 7.98
N ASP A 46 21.56 4.26 6.66
CA ASP A 46 21.95 5.35 5.77
C ASP A 46 20.99 6.55 5.86
N LEU A 47 19.68 6.29 5.89
CA LEU A 47 18.66 7.31 6.09
C LEU A 47 18.82 8.02 7.45
N LYS A 48 19.13 7.26 8.52
CA LYS A 48 19.39 7.83 9.84
C LYS A 48 20.59 8.76 9.83
N VAL A 49 21.67 8.39 9.14
CA VAL A 49 22.86 9.25 9.01
C VAL A 49 22.51 10.53 8.25
N ARG A 50 21.80 10.41 7.13
CA ARG A 50 21.46 11.55 6.26
C ARG A 50 20.44 12.51 6.89
N TYR A 51 19.48 11.99 7.65
CA TYR A 51 18.35 12.76 8.19
C TYR A 51 18.27 12.72 9.71
N LYS A 52 19.42 12.59 10.39
CA LYS A 52 19.52 12.39 11.85
C LYS A 52 18.64 13.32 12.67
N GLU A 53 18.71 14.63 12.41
CA GLU A 53 17.96 15.63 13.18
C GLU A 53 16.45 15.56 12.97
N LYS A 54 15.98 15.05 11.83
CA LYS A 54 14.55 14.99 11.48
C LYS A 54 13.91 13.63 11.77
N LEU A 55 14.63 12.55 11.48
CA LEU A 55 14.10 11.18 11.48
C LEU A 55 14.85 10.23 12.40
N GLY A 56 15.92 10.68 13.07
CA GLY A 56 16.82 9.79 13.83
C GLY A 56 16.09 8.92 14.86
N ASN A 57 15.25 9.54 15.70
CA ASN A 57 14.49 8.83 16.72
C ASN A 57 13.46 7.86 16.12
N THR A 58 12.76 8.28 15.06
CA THR A 58 11.79 7.44 14.36
C THR A 58 12.46 6.22 13.75
N ILE A 59 13.60 6.41 13.07
CA ILE A 59 14.35 5.31 12.47
C ILE A 59 14.93 4.39 13.54
N ASP A 60 15.33 4.91 14.70
CA ASP A 60 15.77 4.08 15.82
C ASP A 60 14.67 3.15 16.33
N GLU A 61 13.44 3.66 16.44
CA GLU A 61 12.30 2.82 16.83
C GLU A 61 11.97 1.78 15.75
N ILE A 62 12.07 2.14 14.46
CA ILE A 62 11.90 1.16 13.36
C ILE A 62 12.98 0.08 13.43
N ILE A 63 14.26 0.45 13.57
CA ILE A 63 15.38 -0.50 13.66
C ILE A 63 15.22 -1.42 14.86
N LYS A 64 14.76 -0.91 16.00
CA LYS A 64 14.53 -1.72 17.20
C LYS A 64 13.44 -2.77 17.02
N ASN A 65 12.46 -2.52 16.15
CA ASN A 65 11.35 -3.43 15.87
C ASN A 65 11.48 -4.11 14.50
N ILE A 66 12.63 -4.02 13.83
CA ILE A 66 12.78 -4.42 12.43
C ILE A 66 12.49 -5.91 12.23
N ASP A 67 12.91 -6.77 13.16
CA ASP A 67 12.68 -8.21 13.06
C ASP A 67 11.20 -8.57 13.16
N GLU A 68 10.41 -7.79 13.90
CA GLU A 68 8.96 -7.95 14.01
C GLU A 68 8.25 -7.37 12.78
N ILE A 69 8.72 -6.22 12.26
CA ILE A 69 8.19 -5.59 11.04
C ILE A 69 8.36 -6.52 9.83
N PHE A 70 9.51 -7.18 9.73
CA PHE A 70 9.83 -8.12 8.66
C PHE A 70 9.58 -9.58 9.06
N ASN A 71 8.65 -9.81 9.99
CA ASN A 71 8.22 -11.16 10.36
C ASN A 71 7.04 -11.61 9.48
N LYS A 72 7.18 -12.77 8.81
CA LYS A 72 6.14 -13.33 7.95
C LYS A 72 4.79 -13.51 8.66
N ASN A 73 4.78 -14.03 9.89
CA ASN A 73 3.54 -14.24 10.63
C ASN A 73 2.90 -12.91 11.01
N THR A 74 3.72 -11.95 11.46
CA THR A 74 3.23 -10.62 11.80
C THR A 74 2.57 -9.96 10.60
N ILE A 75 3.23 -9.97 9.44
CA ILE A 75 2.69 -9.42 8.19
C ILE A 75 1.36 -10.09 7.82
N ASN A 76 1.31 -11.43 7.81
CA ASN A 76 0.10 -12.17 7.45
C ASN A 76 -1.07 -11.96 8.42
N GLU A 77 -0.79 -11.62 9.69
CA GLU A 77 -1.80 -11.39 10.72
C GLU A 77 -2.21 -9.91 10.86
N LEU A 78 -1.54 -8.96 10.19
CA LEU A 78 -1.78 -7.53 10.35
C LEU A 78 -3.25 -7.15 10.16
N ASN A 79 -3.85 -7.60 9.05
CA ASN A 79 -5.27 -7.36 8.76
C ASN A 79 -6.17 -7.82 9.90
N ALA A 80 -5.97 -9.06 10.38
CA ALA A 80 -6.76 -9.61 11.48
C ALA A 80 -6.55 -8.84 12.79
N LYS A 81 -5.30 -8.44 13.11
CA LYS A 81 -4.97 -7.65 14.30
C LYS A 81 -5.67 -6.29 14.31
N PHE A 82 -5.85 -5.68 13.15
CA PHE A 82 -6.55 -4.40 13.02
C PHE A 82 -8.05 -4.55 12.68
N GLY A 83 -8.57 -5.77 12.57
CA GLY A 83 -9.98 -6.00 12.22
C GLY A 83 -10.34 -5.49 10.81
N MET A 84 -9.38 -5.55 9.89
CA MET A 84 -9.54 -5.14 8.50
C MET A 84 -9.78 -6.36 7.63
N GLN A 85 -10.81 -6.32 6.79
CA GLN A 85 -10.93 -7.33 5.73
C GLN A 85 -9.83 -7.08 4.68
N PRO A 86 -9.07 -8.12 4.28
CA PRO A 86 -8.02 -7.97 3.28
C PRO A 86 -8.53 -7.45 1.94
N THR A 87 -7.66 -6.70 1.25
CA THR A 87 -7.85 -6.29 -0.14
C THR A 87 -6.73 -6.83 -1.00
N LEU A 88 -6.96 -6.91 -2.30
CA LEU A 88 -5.92 -7.19 -3.28
C LEU A 88 -5.06 -5.93 -3.40
N ALA A 89 -3.93 -5.94 -2.68
CA ALA A 89 -2.98 -4.83 -2.67
C ALA A 89 -1.98 -5.02 -3.81
N HIS A 90 -1.72 -3.96 -4.56
CA HIS A 90 -0.70 -3.94 -5.61
C HIS A 90 0.71 -3.73 -5.05
N CYS A 91 0.83 -2.93 -3.99
CA CYS A 91 2.03 -2.63 -3.18
C CYS A 91 3.14 -1.85 -3.86
N GLU A 92 2.98 -1.56 -5.15
CA GLU A 92 3.88 -0.72 -5.95
C GLU A 92 3.07 0.21 -6.86
N LEU A 93 2.02 0.79 -6.31
CA LEU A 93 1.05 1.58 -7.07
C LEU A 93 1.48 3.04 -7.22
N TRP A 94 2.52 3.26 -8.02
CA TRP A 94 3.03 4.58 -8.44
C TRP A 94 2.64 4.93 -9.89
N THR A 95 2.81 6.21 -10.27
CA THR A 95 2.39 6.74 -11.58
C THR A 95 2.92 6.00 -12.79
N GLN A 96 4.07 5.33 -12.70
CA GLN A 96 4.68 4.57 -13.81
C GLN A 96 3.96 3.25 -14.09
N ASN A 97 3.24 2.71 -13.10
CA ASN A 97 2.46 1.48 -13.23
C ASN A 97 1.00 1.77 -13.66
N LEU A 98 0.71 3.02 -14.00
CA LEU A 98 -0.60 3.48 -14.47
C LEU A 98 -0.52 3.86 -15.96
N ILE A 99 -1.17 3.08 -16.82
CA ILE A 99 -1.27 3.41 -18.25
C ILE A 99 -2.49 4.30 -18.45
N TRP A 100 -2.27 5.47 -19.07
CA TRP A 100 -3.31 6.43 -19.39
C TRP A 100 -3.57 6.44 -20.90
N LYS A 101 -4.84 6.52 -21.28
CA LYS A 101 -5.26 6.86 -22.64
C LYS A 101 -5.72 8.31 -22.67
N GLU A 102 -5.37 9.02 -23.73
CA GLU A 102 -5.84 10.38 -23.95
C GLU A 102 -6.94 10.38 -25.02
N HIS A 103 -8.10 10.93 -24.67
CA HIS A 103 -9.23 11.11 -25.57
C HIS A 103 -9.83 12.50 -25.32
N ASP A 104 -9.98 13.31 -26.36
CA ASP A 104 -10.55 14.67 -26.28
C ASP A 104 -9.97 15.55 -25.15
N LYS A 105 -8.64 15.55 -24.98
CA LYS A 105 -7.91 16.26 -23.90
C LYS A 105 -8.24 15.79 -22.47
N LYS A 106 -8.96 14.67 -22.33
CA LYS A 106 -9.15 13.97 -21.07
C LYS A 106 -8.20 12.78 -21.01
N ARG A 107 -7.61 12.55 -19.84
CA ARG A 107 -6.86 11.33 -19.55
C ARG A 107 -7.75 10.37 -18.79
N GLU A 108 -7.88 9.17 -19.32
CA GLU A 108 -8.62 8.08 -18.71
C GLU A 108 -7.62 6.97 -18.37
N LEU A 109 -7.74 6.39 -17.18
CA LEU A 109 -6.90 5.26 -16.82
C LEU A 109 -7.31 4.07 -17.69
N ALA A 110 -6.34 3.52 -18.40
CA ALA A 110 -6.54 2.41 -19.34
C ALA A 110 -6.17 1.06 -18.73
N ALA A 111 -5.14 1.02 -17.89
CA ALA A 111 -4.70 -0.19 -17.20
C ALA A 111 -3.85 0.14 -15.97
N ILE A 112 -3.94 -0.73 -14.96
CA ILE A 112 -2.94 -0.87 -13.91
C ILE A 112 -2.10 -2.09 -14.27
N ILE A 113 -0.79 -1.92 -14.34
CA ILE A 113 0.17 -2.96 -14.77
C ILE A 113 1.18 -3.26 -13.67
N ASP A 114 1.97 -4.31 -13.87
CA ASP A 114 3.09 -4.68 -12.99
C ASP A 114 2.68 -5.17 -11.60
N TRP A 115 1.89 -6.25 -11.59
CA TRP A 115 1.33 -6.86 -10.39
C TRP A 115 2.29 -7.83 -9.69
N GLU A 116 3.60 -7.63 -9.77
CA GLU A 116 4.57 -8.61 -9.22
C GLU A 116 4.55 -8.69 -7.69
N CYS A 117 4.20 -7.58 -7.03
CA CYS A 117 4.07 -7.46 -5.57
C CYS A 117 2.65 -7.76 -5.05
N VAL A 118 1.74 -8.20 -5.93
CA VAL A 118 0.34 -8.42 -5.57
C VAL A 118 0.18 -9.47 -4.49
N HIS A 119 -0.58 -9.16 -3.45
CA HIS A 119 -0.85 -10.10 -2.37
C HIS A 119 -2.15 -9.79 -1.62
N GLU A 120 -2.48 -10.66 -0.66
CA GLU A 120 -3.56 -10.45 0.31
C GLU A 120 -3.11 -9.43 1.36
N GLY A 121 -3.20 -8.15 0.98
CA GLY A 121 -2.73 -7.02 1.77
C GLY A 121 -3.89 -6.18 2.29
N ASN A 122 -3.63 -4.88 2.45
CA ASN A 122 -4.60 -3.93 2.94
C ASN A 122 -4.59 -2.64 2.09
N PRO A 123 -5.69 -1.88 2.06
CA PRO A 123 -5.82 -0.75 1.14
C PRO A 123 -4.84 0.41 1.45
N SER A 124 -4.34 0.52 2.68
CA SER A 124 -3.38 1.57 3.04
C SER A 124 -2.06 1.40 2.28
N GLU A 125 -1.68 0.16 1.92
CA GLU A 125 -0.44 -0.11 1.20
C GLU A 125 -0.43 0.60 -0.16
N ASP A 126 -1.54 0.55 -0.89
CA ASP A 126 -1.66 1.19 -2.19
C ASP A 126 -1.87 2.70 -2.08
N ILE A 127 -2.75 3.13 -1.16
CA ILE A 127 -3.10 4.55 -1.03
C ILE A 127 -1.95 5.36 -0.42
N ALA A 128 -1.33 4.88 0.65
CA ALA A 128 -0.18 5.56 1.25
C ALA A 128 1.00 5.60 0.29
N PHE A 129 1.28 4.50 -0.43
CA PHE A 129 2.37 4.46 -1.40
C PHE A 129 2.11 5.40 -2.58
N MET A 130 0.89 5.44 -3.12
CA MET A 130 0.53 6.37 -4.20
C MET A 130 0.70 7.82 -3.75
N ILE A 131 0.15 8.20 -2.59
CA ILE A 131 0.28 9.55 -2.04
C ILE A 131 1.76 9.91 -1.84
N ALA A 132 2.54 9.02 -1.23
CA ALA A 132 3.96 9.26 -0.93
C ALA A 132 4.84 9.36 -2.18
N SER A 133 4.61 8.50 -3.18
CA SER A 133 5.46 8.35 -4.37
C SER A 133 5.07 9.28 -5.52
N SER A 134 3.78 9.63 -5.64
CA SER A 134 3.23 10.24 -6.85
C SER A 134 2.87 11.72 -6.71
N LEU A 135 2.92 12.26 -5.48
CA LEU A 135 2.66 13.67 -5.20
C LEU A 135 3.90 14.39 -4.71
N SER A 136 3.98 15.69 -4.99
CA SER A 136 4.97 16.56 -4.35
C SER A 136 4.70 16.70 -2.85
N ALA A 137 5.68 17.17 -2.08
CA ALA A 137 5.47 17.39 -0.64
C ALA A 137 4.36 18.41 -0.35
N ASP A 138 4.27 19.47 -1.17
CA ASP A 138 3.24 20.50 -1.02
C ASP A 138 1.86 19.94 -1.38
N ASP A 139 1.75 19.18 -2.47
CA ASP A 139 0.49 18.55 -2.87
C ASP A 139 0.01 17.55 -1.81
N ARG A 140 0.92 16.77 -1.20
CA ARG A 140 0.55 15.86 -0.11
C ARG A 140 -0.06 16.61 1.07
N HIS A 141 0.57 17.69 1.53
CA HIS A 141 0.05 18.48 2.65
C HIS A 141 -1.30 19.12 2.34
N GLN A 142 -1.54 19.48 1.08
CA GLN A 142 -2.78 20.16 0.68
C GLN A 142 -3.91 19.19 0.34
N HIS A 143 -3.60 17.98 -0.16
CA HIS A 143 -4.59 17.14 -0.83
C HIS A 143 -4.69 15.71 -0.29
N ALA A 144 -3.78 15.22 0.55
CA ALA A 144 -3.81 13.83 1.02
C ALA A 144 -5.16 13.45 1.67
N ASP A 145 -5.68 14.27 2.58
CA ASP A 145 -6.96 14.01 3.24
C ASP A 145 -8.13 13.98 2.25
N THR A 146 -8.12 14.88 1.25
CA THR A 146 -9.16 14.94 0.23
C THR A 146 -9.11 13.72 -0.69
N ILE A 147 -7.90 13.30 -1.06
CA ILE A 147 -7.64 12.09 -1.86
C ILE A 147 -8.10 10.84 -1.12
N LEU A 148 -7.73 10.71 0.16
CA LEU A 148 -8.10 9.59 1.01
C LEU A 148 -9.62 9.52 1.19
N LYS A 149 -10.25 10.66 1.47
CA LYS A 149 -11.71 10.75 1.59
C LYS A 149 -12.41 10.37 0.28
N HIS A 150 -11.94 10.88 -0.87
CA HIS A 150 -12.49 10.53 -2.18
C HIS A 150 -12.41 9.02 -2.45
N TYR A 151 -11.26 8.41 -2.18
CA TYR A 151 -11.09 6.95 -2.30
C TYR A 151 -12.12 6.19 -1.45
N TYR A 152 -12.28 6.58 -0.19
CA TYR A 152 -13.15 5.90 0.77
C TYR A 152 -14.64 6.12 0.45
N ASP A 153 -15.03 7.33 0.04
CA ASP A 153 -16.39 7.63 -0.41
C ASP A 153 -16.73 6.79 -1.65
N HIS A 154 -15.86 6.77 -2.66
CA HIS A 154 -16.05 5.95 -3.87
C HIS A 154 -16.14 4.46 -3.53
N LEU A 155 -15.27 3.95 -2.65
CA LEU A 155 -15.34 2.56 -2.20
C LEU A 155 -16.66 2.26 -1.51
N THR A 156 -17.17 3.18 -0.67
CA THR A 156 -18.47 3.05 0.00
C THR A 156 -19.61 2.94 -1.01
N GLU A 157 -19.58 3.78 -2.06
CA GLU A 157 -20.56 3.73 -3.16
C GLU A 157 -20.52 2.39 -3.90
N LEU A 158 -19.32 1.91 -4.25
CA LEU A 158 -19.14 0.62 -4.93
C LEU A 158 -19.65 -0.54 -4.07
N LEU A 159 -19.36 -0.53 -2.77
CA LEU A 159 -19.78 -1.60 -1.85
C LEU A 159 -21.28 -1.52 -1.50
N GLN A 160 -21.93 -0.37 -1.66
CA GLN A 160 -23.30 -0.07 -1.20
C GLN A 160 -23.49 -0.29 0.30
N GLN A 161 -22.39 -0.23 1.06
CA GLN A 161 -22.34 -0.37 2.51
C GLN A 161 -21.03 0.24 3.01
N GLN A 162 -20.93 0.40 4.33
CA GLN A 162 -19.68 0.87 4.93
C GLN A 162 -18.53 -0.13 4.61
N PRO A 163 -17.35 0.37 4.19
CA PRO A 163 -16.17 -0.48 4.02
C PRO A 163 -15.84 -1.26 5.30
N PRO A 164 -15.28 -2.48 5.20
CA PRO A 164 -14.91 -3.34 6.34
C PRO A 164 -13.62 -2.87 7.04
N PHE A 165 -13.44 -1.55 7.13
CA PHE A 165 -12.37 -0.81 7.78
C PHE A 165 -12.77 0.67 7.81
N THR A 166 -12.16 1.45 8.70
CA THR A 166 -12.42 2.89 8.82
C THR A 166 -11.49 3.70 7.92
N LEU A 167 -11.88 4.95 7.63
CA LEU A 167 -11.04 5.90 6.89
C LEU A 167 -9.64 6.05 7.51
N GLN A 168 -9.54 5.99 8.84
CA GLN A 168 -8.30 6.18 9.57
C GLN A 168 -7.38 4.94 9.56
N GLN A 169 -7.89 3.79 9.15
CA GLN A 169 -7.11 2.58 8.94
C GLN A 169 -6.52 2.49 7.52
N VAL A 170 -6.94 3.39 6.63
CA VAL A 170 -6.41 3.54 5.26
C VAL A 170 -5.41 4.68 5.25
#